data_AF-A0A381Q2W3-F1
#
_entry.id   AF-A0A381Q2W3-F1
#
_cell.length_a   1.000
_cell.length_b   1.000
_cell.length_c   1.000
_cell.angle_alpha   90.00
_cell.angle_beta   90.00
_cell.angle_gamma   90.00
#
_symmetry.space_group_name_H-M   'P 1'
#
loop_
_entity.id
_entity.type
_entity.pdbx_description
1 polymer ?
#
loop_
_entity_poly.entity_id
_entity_poly.type
_entity_poly.pdbx_seq_one_letter_code
_entity_poly.pdbx_strand_id
1 'polypeptide(L)'
;VSLVARHLEEAGLPTVVIGSARDIVEECGVSRFVFNDFPLGNPTGKPGNVEMQAAVTGMALDLLERAWQPRTTMQTPFVWDSECNDDWRDHFMKVDDSNRSVLAAAGDQRRSAQATAKAEGKGRG
;
A
#
# COMPACT_ATOMS: atom_id res chain seq x y z
N VAL A 1 2.47 -5.80 6.84
CA VAL A 1 2.35 -6.93 5.88
C VAL A 1 3.71 -7.60 5.66
N SER A 2 4.77 -6.85 5.35
CA SER A 2 6.09 -7.41 4.99
C SER A 2 6.70 -8.39 6.01
N LEU A 3 6.67 -8.07 7.31
CA LEU A 3 7.20 -8.97 8.35
C LEU A 3 6.42 -10.29 8.45
N VAL A 4 5.11 -10.25 8.24
CA VAL A 4 4.26 -11.45 8.25
C VAL A 4 4.57 -12.30 7.03
N ALA A 5 4.71 -11.69 5.84
CA ALA A 5 5.09 -12.40 4.63
C ALA A 5 6.43 -13.14 4.81
N ARG A 6 7.43 -12.47 5.40
CA ARG A 6 8.73 -13.10 5.71
C ARG A 6 8.58 -14.29 6.66
N HIS A 7 7.79 -14.15 7.72
CA HIS A 7 7.55 -15.23 8.67
C HIS A 7 6.85 -16.44 8.03
N LEU A 8 5.88 -16.20 7.13
CA LEU A 8 5.19 -17.27 6.40
C LEU A 8 6.16 -18.01 5.46
N GLU A 9 7.04 -17.30 4.79
CA GLU A 9 8.07 -17.89 3.91
C GLU A 9 9.08 -18.73 4.68
N GLU A 10 9.52 -18.28 5.86
CA GLU A 10 10.35 -19.06 6.78
C GLU A 10 9.66 -20.36 7.21
N ALA A 11 8.32 -20.37 7.29
CA ALA A 11 7.51 -21.55 7.58
C ALA A 11 7.17 -22.41 6.34
N GLY A 12 7.71 -22.08 5.17
CA GLY A 12 7.49 -22.82 3.92
C GLY A 12 6.20 -22.48 3.18
N LEU A 13 5.54 -21.37 3.54
CA LEU A 13 4.35 -20.87 2.85
C LEU A 13 4.74 -19.75 1.88
N PRO A 14 4.63 -19.96 0.55
CA PRO A 14 5.04 -18.98 -0.43
C PRO A 14 4.10 -17.77 -0.42
N THR A 15 4.68 -16.58 -0.53
CA THR A 15 4.01 -15.29 -0.49
C THR A 15 4.52 -14.36 -1.59
N VAL A 16 3.66 -13.42 -1.98
CA VAL A 16 4.00 -12.27 -2.81
C VAL A 16 3.31 -11.05 -2.23
N VAL A 17 4.03 -9.93 -2.13
CA VAL A 17 3.45 -8.66 -1.71
C VAL A 17 3.17 -7.80 -2.93
N ILE A 18 1.99 -7.19 -2.99
CA ILE A 18 1.65 -6.15 -3.98
C ILE A 18 1.56 -4.83 -3.22
N GLY A 19 2.23 -3.78 -3.69
CA GLY A 19 2.29 -2.53 -2.94
C GLY A 19 2.88 -1.35 -3.70
N SER A 20 2.76 -0.17 -3.09
CA SER A 20 3.18 1.12 -3.66
C SER A 20 4.30 1.81 -2.88
N ALA A 21 4.75 1.25 -1.76
CA ALA A 21 5.83 1.79 -0.93
C ALA A 21 7.11 0.96 -1.13
N ARG A 22 7.79 1.18 -2.25
CA ARG A 22 8.91 0.33 -2.70
C ARG A 22 10.04 0.26 -1.68
N ASP A 23 10.50 1.41 -1.25
CA ASP A 23 11.58 1.58 -0.27
C ASP A 23 11.30 0.81 1.04
N ILE A 24 10.11 0.97 1.61
CA ILE A 24 9.73 0.31 2.86
C ILE A 24 9.67 -1.21 2.68
N VAL A 25 9.09 -1.69 1.58
CA VAL A 25 8.91 -3.13 1.34
C VAL A 25 10.24 -3.82 1.02
N GLU A 26 11.09 -3.17 0.23
CA GLU A 26 12.44 -3.66 -0.08
C GLU A 26 13.31 -3.67 1.18
N GLU A 27 13.28 -2.63 2.02
CA GLU A 27 14.01 -2.60 3.29
C GLU A 27 13.57 -3.73 4.23
N CYS A 28 12.25 -3.98 4.34
CA CYS A 28 11.73 -5.09 5.13
C CYS A 28 12.18 -6.48 4.63
N GLY A 29 12.61 -6.58 3.37
CA GLY A 29 13.21 -7.79 2.82
C GLY A 29 12.24 -8.91 2.50
N VAL A 30 11.09 -8.59 1.89
CA VAL A 30 10.12 -9.61 1.46
C VAL A 30 10.70 -10.52 0.36
N SER A 31 10.22 -11.76 0.28
CA SER A 31 10.70 -12.73 -0.71
C SER A 31 10.38 -12.34 -2.16
N ARG A 32 9.20 -11.78 -2.40
CA ARG A 32 8.70 -11.36 -3.72
C ARG A 32 7.86 -10.12 -3.59
N PHE A 33 8.06 -9.15 -4.49
CA PHE A 33 7.35 -7.88 -4.47
C PHE A 33 6.91 -7.46 -5.88
N VAL A 34 5.62 -7.21 -6.06
CA VAL A 34 5.08 -6.47 -7.20
C VAL A 34 4.88 -5.02 -6.77
N PHE A 35 5.70 -4.14 -7.33
CA PHE A 35 5.63 -2.71 -7.14
C PHE A 35 4.69 -2.07 -8.16
N ASN A 36 3.66 -1.40 -7.67
CA ASN A 36 2.75 -0.57 -8.47
C ASN A 36 2.88 0.89 -8.01
N ASP A 37 3.45 1.74 -8.86
CA ASP A 37 3.85 3.13 -8.54
C ASP A 37 2.68 4.12 -8.53
N PHE A 38 1.69 3.82 -7.69
CA PHE A 38 0.42 4.54 -7.54
C PHE A 38 0.32 5.16 -6.14
N PRO A 39 -0.61 6.10 -5.90
CA PRO A 39 -0.89 6.60 -4.56
C PRO A 39 -1.20 5.47 -3.59
N LEU A 40 -0.65 5.57 -2.37
CA LEU A 40 -0.83 4.56 -1.34
C LEU A 40 -2.32 4.30 -1.09
N GLY A 41 -2.69 3.01 -1.08
CA GLY A 41 -4.10 2.56 -1.05
C GLY A 41 -4.58 1.97 -2.37
N ASN A 42 -3.81 2.10 -3.45
CA ASN A 42 -4.13 1.57 -4.78
C ASN A 42 -3.12 0.53 -5.29
N PRO A 43 -2.74 -0.49 -4.48
CA PRO A 43 -1.63 -1.38 -4.81
C PRO A 43 -1.92 -2.27 -6.03
N THR A 44 -3.19 -2.61 -6.29
CA THR A 44 -3.60 -3.49 -7.38
C THR A 44 -4.03 -2.74 -8.64
N GLY A 45 -4.16 -1.42 -8.61
CA GLY A 45 -4.60 -0.66 -9.78
C GLY A 45 -5.54 0.49 -9.42
N LYS A 46 -6.04 1.19 -10.44
CA LYS A 46 -6.97 2.32 -10.25
C LYS A 46 -8.32 1.85 -9.70
N PRO A 47 -9.01 2.68 -8.89
CA PRO A 47 -10.36 2.38 -8.43
C PRO A 47 -11.31 2.09 -9.61
N GLY A 48 -12.08 1.00 -9.51
CA GLY A 48 -13.04 0.58 -10.55
C GLY A 48 -12.44 -0.01 -11.84
N ASN A 49 -11.12 0.04 -12.02
CA ASN A 49 -10.47 -0.54 -13.21
C ASN A 49 -10.20 -2.04 -12.99
N VAL A 50 -11.21 -2.87 -13.25
CA VAL A 50 -11.15 -4.33 -13.05
C VAL A 50 -10.07 -4.99 -13.92
N GLU A 51 -9.90 -4.52 -15.16
CA GLU A 51 -8.91 -5.08 -16.09
C GLU A 51 -7.48 -4.88 -15.57
N MET A 52 -7.14 -3.67 -15.13
CA MET A 52 -5.85 -3.37 -14.53
C MET A 52 -5.65 -4.18 -13.24
N GLN A 53 -6.68 -4.27 -12.39
CA GLN A 53 -6.61 -5.05 -11.16
C GLN A 53 -6.34 -6.52 -11.43
N ALA A 54 -7.03 -7.12 -12.40
CA ALA A 54 -6.77 -8.49 -12.83
C ALA A 54 -5.36 -8.65 -13.38
N ALA A 55 -4.87 -7.71 -14.19
CA ALA A 55 -3.52 -7.75 -14.74
C ALA A 55 -2.43 -7.68 -13.66
N VAL A 56 -2.57 -6.79 -12.67
CA VAL A 56 -1.62 -6.70 -11.54
C VAL A 56 -1.65 -7.96 -10.68
N THR A 57 -2.84 -8.52 -10.43
CA THR A 57 -2.94 -9.81 -9.73
C THR A 57 -2.29 -10.94 -10.52
N GLY A 58 -2.49 -11.02 -11.83
CA GLY A 58 -1.83 -12.01 -12.69
C GLY A 58 -0.31 -11.90 -12.64
N MET A 59 0.21 -10.68 -12.73
CA MET A 59 1.63 -10.37 -12.55
C MET A 59 2.19 -10.85 -11.21
N ALA A 60 1.41 -10.75 -10.12
CA ALA A 60 1.83 -11.27 -8.82
C ALA A 60 1.88 -12.80 -8.76
N LEU A 61 0.92 -13.48 -9.40
CA LEU A 61 0.92 -14.94 -9.51
C LEU A 61 2.08 -15.44 -10.37
N ASP A 62 2.36 -14.77 -11.50
CA ASP A 62 3.51 -15.07 -12.35
C ASP A 62 4.83 -14.91 -11.58
N LEU A 63 4.96 -13.85 -10.78
CA LEU A 63 6.13 -13.63 -9.94
C LEU A 63 6.26 -14.70 -8.84
N LEU A 64 5.13 -15.14 -8.26
CA LEU A 64 5.11 -16.20 -7.27
C LEU A 64 5.65 -17.51 -7.85
N GLU A 65 5.27 -17.86 -9.08
CA GLU A 65 5.70 -19.07 -9.78
C GLU A 65 7.15 -19.00 -10.28
N ARG A 66 7.58 -17.84 -10.81
CA ARG A 66 8.83 -17.72 -11.59
C ARG A 66 10.01 -17.13 -10.84
N ALA A 67 9.81 -16.56 -9.64
CA ALA A 67 10.90 -15.96 -8.89
C ALA A 67 11.95 -17.01 -8.50
N TRP A 68 13.14 -16.86 -9.08
CA TRP A 68 14.29 -17.74 -8.89
C TRP A 68 15.15 -17.33 -7.67
N GLN A 69 14.99 -16.11 -7.17
CA GLN A 69 15.70 -15.59 -6.01
C GLN A 69 14.75 -14.90 -5.02
N PRO A 70 15.06 -14.96 -3.70
CA PRO A 70 14.38 -14.13 -2.73
C PRO A 70 14.68 -12.65 -3.00
N ARG A 71 13.83 -11.76 -2.48
CA ARG A 71 13.91 -10.31 -2.67
C ARG A 71 13.80 -9.86 -4.12
N THR A 72 13.05 -10.61 -4.93
CA THR A 72 12.76 -10.21 -6.31
C THR A 72 11.66 -9.15 -6.33
N THR A 73 11.98 -7.97 -6.86
CA THR A 73 11.00 -6.91 -7.16
C THR A 73 10.68 -6.88 -8.65
N MET A 74 9.40 -6.83 -8.99
CA MET A 74 8.90 -6.53 -10.33
C MET A 74 8.08 -5.25 -10.29
N GLN A 75 8.38 -4.30 -11.18
CA GLN A 75 7.57 -3.10 -11.35
C GLN A 75 6.52 -3.32 -12.44
N THR A 76 5.26 -2.94 -12.16
CA THR A 76 4.19 -2.97 -13.16
C THR A 76 4.41 -1.91 -14.25
N PRO A 77 3.88 -2.09 -15.46
CA PRO A 77 4.02 -1.11 -16.55
C PRO A 77 2.98 0.03 -16.48
N PHE A 78 2.13 0.05 -15.46
CA PHE A 78 1.00 0.98 -15.41
C PHE A 78 1.41 2.34 -14.82
N VAL A 79 0.72 3.39 -15.27
CA VAL A 79 0.86 4.77 -14.78
C VAL A 79 -0.45 5.27 -14.20
N TRP A 80 -0.36 6.09 -13.15
CA TRP A 80 -1.52 6.66 -12.46
C TRP A 80 -2.27 7.65 -13.34
N ASP A 81 -1.54 8.46 -14.09
CA ASP A 81 -2.07 9.38 -15.07
C ASP A 81 -1.18 9.34 -16.32
N SER A 82 -1.77 9.21 -17.51
CA SER A 82 -1.01 9.11 -18.76
C SER A 82 -0.47 10.46 -19.24
N GLU A 83 -1.06 11.57 -18.80
CA GLU A 83 -0.70 12.92 -19.19
C GLU A 83 0.21 13.57 -18.14
N CYS A 84 -0.05 13.34 -16.85
CA CYS A 84 0.70 13.93 -15.74
C CYS A 84 0.98 12.94 -14.59
N ASN A 85 1.66 11.82 -14.87
CA ASN A 85 1.84 10.73 -13.91
C ASN A 85 2.40 11.13 -12.53
N ASP A 86 3.17 12.20 -12.40
CA ASP A 86 3.75 12.62 -11.13
C ASP A 86 2.91 13.63 -10.34
N ASP A 87 1.85 14.20 -10.92
CA ASP A 87 1.01 15.23 -10.28
C ASP A 87 0.41 14.76 -8.96
N TRP A 88 0.04 13.48 -8.87
CA TRP A 88 -0.53 12.94 -7.64
C TRP A 88 0.43 13.01 -6.46
N ARG A 89 1.75 12.98 -6.69
CA ARG A 89 2.74 12.99 -5.61
C ARG A 89 2.75 14.32 -4.85
N ASP A 90 2.49 15.42 -5.55
CA ASP A 90 2.45 16.77 -4.98
C ASP A 90 1.16 17.07 -4.21
N HIS A 91 0.13 16.24 -4.40
CA HIS A 91 -1.20 16.36 -3.81
C HIS A 91 -1.48 15.30 -2.74
N PHE A 92 -0.87 14.11 -2.87
CA PHE A 92 -1.12 12.99 -1.99
C PHE A 92 -0.64 13.27 -0.56
N MET A 93 -1.57 13.25 0.40
CA MET A 93 -1.31 13.54 1.82
C MET A 93 -0.61 14.88 2.07
N LYS A 94 -0.79 15.86 1.16
CA LYS A 94 -0.17 17.18 1.28
C LYS A 94 -0.62 17.89 2.55
N VAL A 95 0.36 18.35 3.34
CA VAL A 95 0.13 19.21 4.51
C VAL A 95 0.96 20.47 4.33
N ASP A 96 0.28 21.60 4.23
CA ASP A 96 0.89 22.92 4.06
C ASP A 96 0.13 23.97 4.87
N ASP A 97 0.56 25.22 4.78
CA ASP A 97 0.01 26.29 5.61
C ASP A 97 -1.46 26.60 5.27
N SER A 98 -1.95 26.19 4.10
CA SER A 98 -3.35 26.35 3.71
C SER A 98 -4.29 25.40 4.47
N ASN A 99 -3.81 24.23 4.90
CA ASN A 99 -4.65 23.18 5.49
C ASN A 99 -4.23 22.71 6.89
N ARG A 100 -3.04 23.09 7.37
CA ARG A 100 -2.47 22.62 8.65
C ARG A 100 -3.40 22.82 9.84
N SER A 101 -3.99 24.00 9.99
CA SER A 101 -4.86 24.33 11.14
C SER A 101 -6.13 23.48 11.15
N VAL A 102 -6.74 23.31 9.98
CA VAL A 102 -7.96 22.50 9.78
C VAL A 102 -7.67 21.03 10.07
N LEU A 103 -6.57 20.48 9.55
CA LEU A 103 -6.17 19.10 9.80
C LEU A 103 -5.82 18.83 11.27
N ALA A 104 -5.19 19.79 11.95
CA ALA A 104 -4.91 19.70 13.38
C ALA A 104 -6.20 19.61 14.20
N ALA A 105 -7.16 20.51 13.95
CA ALA A 105 -8.47 20.51 14.61
C ALA A 105 -9.25 19.22 14.36
N ALA A 106 -9.25 18.71 13.12
CA ALA A 106 -9.85 17.41 12.79
C ALA A 106 -9.17 16.25 13.54
N GLY A 107 -7.85 16.33 13.72
CA GLY A 107 -7.08 15.39 14.53
C GLY A 107 -7.49 15.40 16.01
N ASP A 108 -7.68 16.58 16.61
CA ASP A 108 -8.15 16.73 17.99
C ASP A 108 -9.55 16.14 18.17
N GLN A 109 -10.49 16.50 17.29
CA GLN A 109 -11.85 15.99 17.33
C GLN A 109 -11.89 14.45 17.26
N ARG A 110 -11.09 13.86 16.38
CA ARG A 110 -11.00 12.41 16.21
C ARG A 110 -10.42 11.73 17.46
N ARG A 111 -9.41 12.33 18.12
CA ARG A 111 -8.87 11.82 19.40
C ARG A 111 -9.91 11.88 20.52
N SER A 112 -10.65 12.98 20.64
CA SER A 112 -11.74 13.11 21.62
C SER A 112 -12.82 12.05 21.39
N ALA A 113 -13.25 11.86 20.13
CA ALA A 113 -14.24 10.83 19.78
C ALA A 113 -13.75 9.41 20.09
N GLN A 114 -12.48 9.10 19.80
CA GLN A 114 -11.87 7.80 20.14
C GLN A 114 -11.79 7.59 21.66
N ALA A 115 -11.50 8.63 22.44
CA ALA A 115 -11.47 8.56 23.90
C ALA A 115 -12.88 8.28 24.48
N THR A 116 -13.91 8.97 23.98
CA THR A 116 -15.30 8.72 24.37
C THR A 116 -15.74 7.31 24.01
N ALA A 117 -15.50 6.85 22.77
CA ALA A 117 -15.86 5.50 22.34
C ALA A 117 -15.18 4.41 23.20
N LYS A 118 -13.91 4.62 23.56
CA LYS A 118 -13.16 3.71 24.45
C LYS A 118 -13.75 3.69 25.87
N ALA A 119 -14.17 4.83 26.40
CA ALA A 119 -14.80 4.94 27.72
C ALA A 119 -16.19 4.27 27.75
N GLU A 120 -16.96 4.39 26.66
CA GLU A 120 -18.27 3.74 26.49
C GLU A 120 -18.20 2.22 26.24
N GLY A 121 -17.00 1.66 26.03
CA GLY A 121 -16.82 0.24 25.72
C GLY A 121 -17.21 -0.17 24.30
N LYS A 122 -17.54 0.78 23.42
CA LYS A 122 -17.78 0.51 21.99
C LYS A 122 -16.46 0.19 21.29
N GLY A 123 -16.39 -0.97 20.61
CA GLY A 123 -15.22 -1.40 19.83
C GLY A 123 -14.33 -2.46 20.49
N ARG A 124 -14.83 -3.19 21.49
CA ARG A 124 -14.17 -4.38 22.08
C ARG A 124 -14.67 -5.71 21.50
N GLY A 125 -15.26 -5.68 20.30
CA GLY A 125 -15.70 -6.88 19.56
C GLY A 125 -14.62 -7.38 18.62
#